data_AF-A0A0S8JVV0-F1
#
_entry.id   AF-A0A0S8JVV0-F1
#
_cell.length_a   1.000
_cell.length_b   1.000
_cell.length_c   1.000
_cell.angle_alpha   90.00
_cell.angle_beta   90.00
_cell.angle_gamma   90.00
#
_symmetry.space_group_name_H-M   'P 1'
#
loop_
_entity.id
_entity.type
_entity.pdbx_description
1 polymer ?
#
loop_
_entity_poly.entity_id
_entity_poly.type
_entity_poly.pdbx_seq_one_letter_code
_entity_poly.pdbx_strand_id
1 'polypeptide(L)'
;MKKCARYQQQMIDCIEDQLTKEAHDELLEHIERCAACAREYRQLRALYEVMDKDRVALPAGECFEKIKMASSQRVVLPKRITLKQLARILVPVLAVTVIFVMLFSRRNDVIEINIPVTNLIEDEEIAEIAFAGIVDEDIFDEIMDMEKYLTFDNDDEIEEMTIEEKNELIDSLCQRYALDT
;
A
#
# COMPACT_ATOMS: atom_id res chain seq x y z
N MET A 1 24.34 -4.67 35.15
CA MET A 1 23.05 -5.03 34.51
C MET A 1 21.85 -4.34 35.16
N LYS A 2 21.53 -4.53 36.46
CA LYS A 2 20.35 -3.86 37.08
C LYS A 2 20.34 -2.33 37.02
N LYS A 3 21.50 -1.67 37.07
CA LYS A 3 21.59 -0.20 36.95
C LYS A 3 21.23 0.31 35.55
N CYS A 4 21.60 -0.44 34.50
CA CYS A 4 21.33 -0.05 33.11
C CYS A 4 19.83 -0.07 32.79
N ALA A 5 19.07 -1.00 33.35
CA ALA A 5 17.62 -1.08 33.14
C ALA A 5 16.88 0.18 33.61
N ARG A 6 17.30 0.76 34.75
CA ARG A 6 16.74 2.03 35.25
C ARG A 6 17.03 3.17 34.26
N TYR A 7 18.27 3.28 33.80
CA TYR A 7 18.66 4.34 32.85
C TYR A 7 18.00 4.17 31.49
N GLN A 8 17.81 2.93 31.00
CA GLN A 8 17.10 2.62 29.76
C GLN A 8 15.65 3.14 29.79
N GLN A 9 14.95 2.97 30.91
CA GLN A 9 13.59 3.49 31.08
C GLN A 9 13.53 5.02 31.03
N GLN A 10 14.60 5.69 31.47
CA GLN A 10 14.68 7.15 31.52
C GLN A 10 15.21 7.77 30.21
N MET A 11 15.64 6.99 29.22
CA MET A 11 16.21 7.52 27.98
C MET A 11 15.19 8.29 27.13
N ILE A 12 13.94 7.84 27.10
CA ILE A 12 12.87 8.51 26.36
C ILE A 12 12.55 9.84 27.03
N ASP A 13 12.28 9.82 28.33
CA ASP A 13 12.03 11.02 29.13
C ASP A 13 13.16 12.06 29.02
N CYS A 14 14.40 11.59 28.84
CA CYS A 14 15.56 12.44 28.61
C CYS A 14 15.54 13.12 27.24
N ILE A 15 15.10 12.43 26.19
CA ILE A 15 15.01 12.98 24.82
C ILE A 15 13.83 13.95 24.72
N GLU A 16 12.76 13.70 25.47
CA GLU A 16 11.56 14.54 25.50
C GLU A 16 11.65 15.71 26.50
N ASP A 17 12.82 15.95 27.10
CA ASP A 17 13.06 16.99 28.13
C ASP A 17 12.12 16.91 29.35
N GLN A 18 11.69 15.69 29.73
CA GLN A 18 10.77 15.43 30.84
C GLN A 18 11.47 15.04 32.15
N LEU A 19 12.78 14.80 32.11
CA LEU A 19 13.57 14.52 33.32
C LEU A 19 13.89 15.79 34.11
N THR A 20 13.92 15.66 35.43
CA THR A 20 14.54 16.68 36.29
C THR A 20 16.02 16.84 35.94
N LYS A 21 16.57 18.06 36.08
CA LYS A 21 17.97 18.37 35.75
C LYS A 21 18.98 17.39 36.40
N GLU A 22 18.77 17.02 37.66
CA GLU A 22 19.64 16.08 38.38
C GLU A 22 19.63 14.68 37.75
N ALA A 23 18.44 14.16 37.42
CA ALA A 23 18.30 12.85 36.77
C ALA A 23 18.84 12.84 35.33
N HIS A 24 18.71 13.97 34.62
CA HIS A 24 19.26 14.15 33.30
C HIS A 24 20.80 14.09 33.33
N ASP A 25 21.44 14.83 34.24
CA ASP A 25 22.89 14.83 34.39
C ASP A 25 23.42 13.44 34.82
N GLU A 26 22.74 12.76 35.73
CA GLU A 26 23.09 11.40 36.17
C GLU A 26 23.02 10.38 35.01
N LEU A 27 21.99 10.48 34.16
CA LEU A 27 21.81 9.60 33.00
C LEU A 27 22.89 9.85 31.93
N LEU A 28 23.22 11.11 31.64
CA LEU A 28 24.27 11.45 30.69
C LEU A 28 25.64 10.95 31.16
N GLU A 29 25.96 11.12 32.45
CA GLU A 29 27.19 10.57 33.04
C GLU A 29 27.25 9.04 32.92
N HIS A 30 26.11 8.35 33.08
CA HIS A 30 26.03 6.90 32.85
C HIS A 30 26.27 6.53 31.39
N ILE A 31 25.65 7.26 30.46
CA ILE A 31 25.78 7.04 29.01
C ILE A 31 27.24 7.20 28.58
N GLU A 32 27.98 8.19 29.09
CA GLU A 32 29.40 8.37 28.78
C GLU A 32 30.26 7.16 29.19
N ARG A 33 29.88 6.49 30.29
CA ARG A 33 30.65 5.38 30.87
C ARG A 33 30.18 4.00 30.42
N CYS A 34 28.97 3.88 29.86
CA CYS A 34 28.39 2.61 29.46
C CYS A 34 28.19 2.53 27.94
N ALA A 35 29.03 1.76 27.24
CA ALA A 35 28.99 1.62 25.79
C ALA A 35 27.65 1.04 25.26
N ALA A 36 26.97 0.20 26.04
CA ALA A 36 25.67 -0.35 25.67
C ALA A 36 24.59 0.74 25.68
N CYS A 37 24.45 1.45 26.80
CA CYS A 37 23.49 2.55 26.94
C CYS A 37 23.80 3.69 25.97
N ALA A 38 25.08 3.97 25.68
CA ALA A 38 25.45 4.97 24.68
C ALA A 38 25.03 4.62 23.25
N ARG A 39 24.97 3.33 22.92
CA ARG A 39 24.51 2.87 21.61
C ARG A 39 23.01 2.99 21.49
N GLU A 40 22.28 2.49 22.50
CA GLU A 40 20.83 2.56 22.56
C GLU A 40 20.33 4.01 22.54
N TYR A 41 20.92 4.89 23.36
CA TYR A 41 20.58 6.31 23.37
C TYR A 41 20.79 6.98 22.01
N ARG A 42 21.89 6.66 21.31
CA ARG A 42 22.14 7.18 19.95
C ARG A 42 21.12 6.69 18.94
N GLN A 43 20.71 5.42 19.01
CA GLN A 43 19.69 4.86 18.12
C GLN A 43 18.33 5.53 18.37
N LEU A 44 17.96 5.69 19.64
CA LEU A 44 16.70 6.31 20.03
C LEU A 44 16.65 7.79 19.62
N ARG A 45 17.73 8.54 19.86
CA ARG A 45 17.84 9.93 19.42
C ARG A 45 17.74 10.08 17.90
N ALA A 46 18.41 9.20 17.14
CA ALA A 46 18.33 9.23 15.69
C ALA A 46 16.90 8.97 15.18
N LEU A 47 16.13 8.10 15.84
CA LEU A 47 14.73 7.86 15.52
C LEU A 47 13.88 9.12 15.78
N TYR A 48 14.04 9.76 16.95
CA TYR A 48 13.33 11.00 17.28
C TYR A 48 13.67 12.15 16.31
N GLU A 49 14.93 12.27 15.89
CA GLU A 49 15.32 13.27 14.88
C GLU A 49 14.67 13.05 13.51
N VAL A 50 14.33 11.81 13.16
CA VAL A 50 13.57 11.51 11.93
C VAL A 50 12.10 11.87 12.14
N MET A 51 11.51 11.48 13.26
CA MET A 51 10.10 11.78 13.58
C MET A 51 9.83 13.29 13.69
N ASP A 52 10.77 14.07 14.21
CA ASP A 52 10.64 15.53 14.28
C ASP A 52 10.72 16.20 12.90
N LYS A 53 11.39 15.57 11.93
CA LYS A 53 11.48 16.07 10.54
C LYS A 53 10.20 15.88 9.74
N ASP A 54 9.28 15.02 10.19
CA ASP A 54 7.96 14.86 9.56
C ASP A 54 7.03 16.06 9.82
N ARG A 55 7.38 16.94 10.76
CA ARG A 55 6.72 18.25 10.91
C ARG A 55 7.19 19.20 9.82
N VAL A 56 6.76 18.94 8.59
CA VAL A 56 6.93 19.88 7.47
C VAL A 56 6.00 21.06 7.72
N ALA A 57 6.56 22.17 8.20
CA ALA A 57 5.85 23.44 8.23
C ALA A 57 5.46 23.80 6.80
N LEU A 58 4.15 23.77 6.50
CA LEU A 58 3.65 24.19 5.20
C LEU A 58 4.09 25.64 4.98
N PRO A 59 4.79 25.93 3.87
CA PRO A 59 5.19 27.30 3.57
C PRO A 59 3.94 28.19 3.44
N ALA A 60 4.04 29.44 3.87
CA ALA A 60 2.95 30.41 3.79
C ALA A 60 2.35 30.45 2.37
N GLY A 61 1.03 30.65 2.26
CA GLY A 61 0.31 30.61 0.97
C GLY A 61 0.90 31.51 -0.12
N GLU A 62 1.54 32.63 0.26
CA GLU A 62 2.26 33.52 -0.65
C GLU A 62 3.44 32.84 -1.38
N CYS A 63 4.07 31.83 -0.77
CA CYS A 63 5.15 31.06 -1.37
C CYS A 63 4.62 30.19 -2.52
N PHE A 64 3.46 29.57 -2.33
CA PHE A 64 2.79 28.79 -3.38
C PHE A 64 2.38 29.66 -4.56
N GLU A 65 1.86 30.87 -4.32
CA GLU A 65 1.51 31.80 -5.40
C GLU A 65 2.75 32.27 -6.19
N LYS A 66 3.88 32.51 -5.51
CA LYS A 66 5.16 32.82 -6.18
C LYS A 66 5.65 31.66 -7.05
N ILE A 67 5.57 30.42 -6.55
CA ILE A 67 5.96 29.21 -7.32
C ILE A 67 5.02 29.00 -8.51
N LYS A 68 3.72 29.16 -8.30
CA LYS A 68 2.70 29.05 -9.35
C LYS A 68 2.99 30.05 -10.47
N MET A 69 3.18 31.33 -10.14
CA MET A 69 3.56 32.35 -11.12
C MET A 69 4.88 32.04 -11.83
N ALA A 70 5.91 31.58 -11.11
CA ALA A 70 7.19 31.22 -11.70
C ALA A 70 7.08 30.00 -12.63
N SER A 71 6.17 29.07 -12.35
CA SER A 71 5.93 27.87 -13.16
C SER A 71 5.10 28.18 -14.41
N SER A 72 4.07 29.03 -14.30
CA SER A 72 3.22 29.45 -15.41
C SER A 72 3.98 30.26 -16.47
N GLN A 73 5.06 30.94 -16.09
CA GLN A 73 5.91 31.70 -17.01
C GLN A 73 6.99 30.84 -17.70
N ARG A 74 7.25 29.61 -17.22
CA ARG A 74 8.16 28.69 -17.91
C ARG A 74 7.41 28.01 -19.04
N VAL A 75 7.42 28.65 -20.21
CA VAL A 75 7.14 27.98 -21.48
C VAL A 75 8.20 26.88 -21.63
N VAL A 76 7.84 25.64 -21.31
CA VAL A 76 8.70 24.48 -21.53
C VAL A 76 8.84 24.31 -23.03
N LEU A 77 9.84 24.97 -23.61
CA LEU A 77 10.22 24.73 -24.99
C LEU A 77 10.64 23.27 -25.08
N PRO A 78 9.99 22.43 -25.92
CA PRO A 78 10.40 21.05 -26.07
C PRO A 78 11.84 21.05 -26.56
N LYS A 79 12.75 20.51 -25.74
CA LYS A 79 14.14 20.30 -26.14
C LYS A 79 14.08 19.48 -27.42
N ARG A 80 14.67 19.97 -28.51
CA ARG A 80 14.76 19.24 -29.78
C ARG A 80 15.59 17.99 -29.57
N ILE A 81 14.95 16.89 -29.23
CA ILE A 81 15.57 15.58 -29.18
C ILE A 81 15.95 15.23 -30.61
N THR A 82 17.23 15.00 -30.86
CA THR A 82 17.69 14.59 -32.20
C THR A 82 17.38 13.11 -32.41
N LEU A 83 17.04 12.71 -33.64
CA LEU A 83 16.74 11.31 -33.97
C LEU A 83 17.85 10.34 -33.55
N LYS A 84 19.11 10.80 -33.47
CA LYS A 84 20.25 10.03 -32.96
C LYS A 84 20.10 9.65 -31.48
N GLN A 85 19.50 10.49 -30.64
CA GLN A 85 19.29 10.19 -29.22
C GLN A 85 18.16 9.17 -29.03
N LEU A 86 17.09 9.27 -29.83
CA LEU A 86 16.01 8.28 -29.86
C LEU A 86 16.52 6.91 -30.34
N ALA A 87 17.28 6.89 -31.44
CA ALA A 87 17.86 5.66 -31.96
C ALA A 87 18.82 4.98 -30.96
N ARG A 88 19.58 5.75 -30.17
CA ARG A 88 20.50 5.20 -29.17
C ARG A 88 19.79 4.37 -28.09
N ILE A 89 18.53 4.70 -27.78
CA ILE A 89 17.74 4.03 -26.74
C ILE A 89 16.87 2.93 -27.37
N LEU A 90 16.25 3.19 -28.53
CA LEU A 90 15.36 2.25 -29.20
C LEU A 90 16.08 1.03 -29.77
N VAL A 91 17.29 1.20 -30.33
CA VAL A 91 18.05 0.10 -30.95
C VAL A 91 18.38 -1.02 -29.96
N PRO A 92 18.96 -0.78 -28.77
CA PRO A 92 19.26 -1.86 -27.84
C PRO A 92 18.01 -2.57 -27.32
N VAL A 93 16.92 -1.82 -27.08
CA VAL A 93 15.65 -2.42 -26.62
C VAL A 93 15.06 -3.32 -27.70
N LEU A 94 15.00 -2.84 -28.95
CA LEU A 94 14.51 -3.63 -30.08
C LEU A 94 15.39 -4.85 -30.37
N ALA A 95 16.71 -4.74 -30.21
CA ALA A 95 17.60 -5.88 -30.38
C ALA A 95 17.33 -6.97 -29.33
N VAL A 96 17.14 -6.58 -28.06
CA VAL A 96 16.81 -7.53 -26.99
C VAL A 96 15.45 -8.17 -27.21
N THR A 97 14.42 -7.40 -27.59
CA THR A 97 13.09 -7.97 -27.84
C THR A 97 13.08 -8.91 -29.04
N VAL A 98 13.80 -8.59 -30.12
CA VAL A 98 13.91 -9.49 -31.28
C VAL A 98 14.64 -10.78 -30.91
N ILE A 99 15.75 -10.69 -30.16
CA ILE A 99 16.48 -11.88 -29.70
C ILE A 99 15.61 -12.72 -28.75
N PHE A 100 14.88 -12.07 -27.85
CA PHE A 100 13.97 -12.74 -26.93
C PHE A 100 12.84 -13.45 -27.69
N VAL A 101 12.17 -12.75 -28.62
CA VAL A 101 11.14 -13.36 -29.46
C VAL A 101 11.72 -14.51 -30.28
N MET A 102 12.92 -14.38 -30.84
CA MET A 102 13.54 -15.44 -31.65
C MET A 102 13.94 -16.67 -30.82
N LEU A 103 14.35 -16.48 -29.56
CA LEU A 103 14.71 -17.58 -28.64
C LEU A 103 13.49 -18.25 -28.01
N PHE A 104 12.44 -17.49 -27.72
CA PHE A 104 11.24 -17.97 -27.03
C PHE A 104 10.07 -18.31 -27.95
N SER A 105 10.15 -17.95 -29.23
CA SER A 105 9.24 -18.45 -30.26
C SER A 105 9.63 -19.90 -30.57
N ARG A 106 9.23 -20.82 -29.68
CA ARG A 106 9.06 -22.22 -30.06
C ARG A 106 8.14 -22.26 -31.28
N ARG A 107 8.55 -22.98 -32.32
CA ARG A 107 7.65 -23.34 -33.42
C ARG A 107 6.51 -24.16 -32.83
N ASN A 108 5.41 -23.50 -32.52
CA ASN A 108 4.16 -24.18 -32.21
C ASN A 108 3.65 -24.72 -33.55
N ASP A 109 4.03 -25.96 -33.86
CA ASP A 109 3.25 -26.74 -34.81
C ASP A 109 1.86 -26.88 -34.18
N VAL A 110 0.91 -26.10 -34.66
CA VAL A 110 -0.47 -26.09 -34.17
C VAL A 110 -1.09 -27.41 -34.61
N ILE A 111 -1.15 -28.36 -33.70
CA ILE A 111 -2.00 -29.55 -33.86
C ILE A 111 -3.40 -29.10 -33.45
N GLU A 112 -4.27 -28.86 -34.43
CA GLU A 112 -5.68 -28.62 -34.17
C GLU A 112 -6.29 -29.88 -33.57
N ILE A 113 -6.59 -29.84 -32.26
CA ILE A 113 -7.38 -30.86 -31.58
C ILE A 113 -8.77 -30.26 -31.37
N ASN A 114 -9.76 -30.85 -32.04
CA ASN A 114 -11.13 -30.39 -32.00
C ASN A 114 -11.78 -30.93 -30.70
N ILE A 115 -11.93 -30.09 -29.68
CA ILE A 115 -12.57 -30.47 -28.41
C ILE A 115 -13.99 -29.91 -28.40
N PRO A 116 -15.03 -30.75 -28.27
CA PRO A 116 -16.41 -30.30 -28.21
C PRO A 116 -16.67 -29.49 -26.93
N VAL A 117 -17.31 -28.33 -27.10
CA VAL A 117 -17.54 -27.26 -26.11
C VAL A 117 -18.41 -27.69 -24.91
N THR A 118 -18.94 -28.92 -24.92
CA THR A 118 -19.79 -29.44 -23.85
C THR A 118 -19.06 -29.69 -22.53
N ASN A 119 -17.73 -29.80 -22.54
CA ASN A 119 -16.94 -30.14 -21.34
C ASN A 119 -16.32 -28.92 -20.61
N LEU A 120 -16.48 -27.71 -21.13
CA LEU A 120 -15.85 -26.50 -20.56
C LEU A 120 -16.68 -25.79 -19.49
N ILE A 121 -17.91 -26.24 -19.25
CA ILE A 121 -18.83 -25.59 -18.29
C ILE A 121 -18.91 -26.37 -16.96
N GLU A 122 -18.40 -27.61 -16.91
CA GLU A 122 -18.50 -28.47 -15.72
C GLU A 122 -17.20 -28.55 -14.89
N ASP A 123 -16.07 -28.06 -15.38
CA ASP A 123 -14.78 -28.15 -14.66
C ASP A 123 -14.44 -26.86 -13.92
N GLU A 124 -14.65 -26.91 -12.60
CA GLU A 124 -14.32 -25.88 -11.60
C GLU A 124 -12.83 -25.49 -11.65
N GLU A 125 -11.94 -26.45 -11.96
CA GLU A 125 -10.48 -26.23 -12.11
C GLU A 125 -10.13 -25.26 -13.24
N ILE A 126 -10.88 -25.24 -14.35
CA ILE A 126 -10.57 -24.36 -15.49
C ILE A 126 -10.98 -22.92 -15.17
N ALA A 127 -12.05 -22.73 -14.39
CA ALA A 127 -12.44 -21.42 -13.88
C ALA A 127 -11.37 -20.89 -12.93
N GLU A 128 -10.87 -21.72 -12.02
CA GLU A 128 -9.83 -21.36 -11.05
C GLU A 128 -8.52 -20.92 -11.75
N ILE A 129 -8.10 -21.63 -12.79
CA ILE A 129 -6.91 -21.27 -13.58
C ILE A 129 -7.09 -19.95 -14.36
N ALA A 130 -8.31 -19.64 -14.80
CA ALA A 130 -8.59 -18.39 -15.51
C ALA A 130 -8.54 -17.16 -14.57
N PHE A 131 -8.90 -17.33 -13.30
CA PHE A 131 -8.86 -16.25 -12.29
C PHE A 131 -7.46 -16.07 -11.67
N ALA A 132 -6.72 -17.17 -11.44
CA ALA A 132 -5.37 -17.14 -10.86
C ALA A 132 -4.32 -16.38 -11.71
N GLY A 133 -4.58 -16.18 -13.00
CA GLY A 133 -3.69 -15.40 -13.88
C GLY A 133 -3.95 -13.89 -13.88
N ILE A 134 -5.07 -13.43 -13.30
CA ILE A 134 -5.58 -12.06 -13.47
C ILE A 134 -5.68 -11.30 -12.14
N VAL A 135 -5.83 -12.01 -11.01
CA VAL A 135 -6.09 -11.40 -9.69
C VAL A 135 -5.00 -11.83 -8.71
N ASP A 136 -4.43 -10.85 -8.00
CA ASP A 136 -3.42 -11.05 -6.95
C ASP A 136 -4.02 -11.91 -5.81
N GLU A 137 -3.29 -12.90 -5.29
CA GLU A 137 -3.77 -13.81 -4.23
C GLU A 137 -4.27 -13.03 -3.01
N ASP A 138 -3.62 -11.89 -2.69
CA ASP A 138 -4.01 -11.00 -1.60
C ASP A 138 -5.41 -10.37 -1.81
N ILE A 139 -5.79 -10.06 -3.06
CA ILE A 139 -7.11 -9.50 -3.39
C ILE A 139 -8.17 -10.59 -3.33
N PHE A 140 -7.82 -11.82 -3.74
CA PHE A 140 -8.72 -12.95 -3.67
C PHE A 140 -9.06 -13.30 -2.22
N ASP A 141 -8.06 -13.32 -1.33
CA ASP A 141 -8.25 -13.54 0.10
C ASP A 141 -9.10 -12.44 0.75
N GLU A 142 -8.90 -11.17 0.36
CA GLU A 142 -9.69 -10.04 0.88
C GLU A 142 -11.15 -10.09 0.41
N ILE A 143 -11.40 -10.53 -0.84
CA ILE A 143 -12.75 -10.76 -1.37
C ILE A 143 -13.44 -11.94 -0.67
N MET A 144 -12.71 -13.04 -0.44
CA MET A 144 -13.21 -14.21 0.29
C MET A 144 -13.55 -13.86 1.75
N ASP A 145 -12.72 -13.05 2.42
CA ASP A 145 -13.00 -12.56 3.76
C ASP A 145 -14.23 -11.64 3.76
N MET A 146 -14.38 -10.76 2.77
CA MET A 146 -15.59 -9.94 2.60
C MET A 146 -16.85 -10.77 2.35
N GLU A 147 -16.77 -11.79 1.50
CA GLU A 147 -17.86 -12.71 1.23
C GLU A 147 -18.31 -13.42 2.50
N LYS A 148 -17.37 -13.84 3.36
CA LYS A 148 -17.67 -14.44 4.67
C LYS A 148 -18.43 -13.51 5.62
N TYR A 149 -18.24 -12.19 5.52
CA TYR A 149 -19.01 -11.21 6.30
C TYR A 149 -20.36 -10.87 5.66
N LEU A 150 -20.51 -11.05 4.34
CA LEU A 150 -21.74 -10.79 3.60
C LEU A 150 -22.67 -12.01 3.52
N THR A 151 -22.13 -13.22 3.66
CA THR A 151 -22.86 -14.50 3.66
C THR A 151 -23.44 -14.89 5.02
N PHE A 152 -23.52 -13.95 5.97
CA PHE A 152 -24.39 -14.12 7.13
C PHE A 152 -25.84 -14.24 6.65
N ASP A 153 -26.34 -15.48 6.54
CA ASP A 153 -27.69 -16.05 6.67
C ASP A 153 -28.94 -15.20 6.32
N ASN A 154 -28.80 -14.07 5.63
CA ASN A 154 -29.93 -13.19 5.35
C ASN A 154 -30.82 -13.79 4.28
N ASP A 155 -30.28 -14.51 3.30
CA ASP A 155 -31.11 -15.08 2.23
C ASP A 155 -32.03 -16.19 2.76
N ASP A 156 -31.54 -17.04 3.67
CA ASP A 156 -32.33 -18.09 4.31
C ASP A 156 -33.34 -17.51 5.33
N GLU A 157 -32.94 -16.53 6.16
CA GLU A 157 -33.87 -15.85 7.08
C GLU A 157 -34.93 -15.03 6.32
N ILE A 158 -34.56 -14.34 5.23
CA ILE A 158 -35.51 -13.60 4.39
C ILE A 158 -36.43 -14.58 3.67
N GLU A 159 -35.99 -15.76 3.24
CA GLU A 159 -36.87 -16.73 2.58
C GLU A 159 -37.94 -17.27 3.56
N GLU A 160 -37.59 -17.44 4.84
CA GLU A 160 -38.50 -17.89 5.90
C GLU A 160 -39.49 -16.81 6.41
N MET A 161 -39.23 -15.52 6.17
CA MET A 161 -40.13 -14.43 6.59
C MET A 161 -41.47 -14.43 5.84
N THR A 162 -42.54 -14.14 6.58
CA THR A 162 -43.87 -13.91 6.00
C THR A 162 -43.91 -12.60 5.19
N ILE A 163 -44.90 -12.47 4.31
CA ILE A 163 -45.07 -11.26 3.46
C ILE A 163 -45.23 -10.00 4.33
N GLU A 164 -45.85 -10.13 5.50
CA GLU A 164 -46.07 -9.03 6.46
C GLU A 164 -44.75 -8.56 7.08
N GLU A 165 -43.92 -9.50 7.53
CA GLU A 165 -42.59 -9.21 8.09
C GLU A 165 -41.63 -8.62 7.04
N LYS A 166 -41.72 -9.07 5.79
CA LYS A 166 -40.94 -8.50 4.68
C LYS A 166 -41.29 -7.03 4.43
N ASN A 167 -42.58 -6.70 4.47
CA ASN A 167 -43.02 -5.31 4.30
C ASN A 167 -42.59 -4.42 5.47
N GLU A 168 -42.63 -4.94 6.71
CA GLU A 168 -42.16 -4.21 7.89
C GLU A 168 -40.64 -3.98 7.84
N LEU A 169 -39.87 -4.95 7.36
CA LEU A 169 -38.42 -4.80 7.12
C LEU A 169 -38.15 -3.71 6.07
N ILE A 170 -38.86 -3.73 4.94
CA ILE A 170 -38.74 -2.72 3.89
C ILE A 170 -39.07 -1.32 4.42
N ASP A 171 -40.17 -1.15 5.14
CA ASP A 171 -40.56 0.13 5.75
C ASP A 171 -39.49 0.64 6.73
N SER A 172 -38.92 -0.26 7.54
CA SER A 172 -37.83 0.09 8.46
C SER A 172 -36.57 0.56 7.74
N LEU A 173 -36.23 -0.07 6.60
CA LEU A 173 -35.07 0.28 5.79
C LEU A 173 -35.29 1.62 5.06
N CYS A 174 -36.48 1.82 4.48
CA CYS A 174 -36.85 3.09 3.86
C CYS A 174 -36.79 4.25 4.87
N GLN A 175 -37.31 4.05 6.08
CA GLN A 175 -37.26 5.06 7.14
C GLN A 175 -35.83 5.33 7.62
N ARG A 176 -34.99 4.29 7.73
CA ARG A 176 -33.63 4.41 8.25
C ARG A 176 -32.67 5.08 7.27
N TYR A 177 -32.85 4.85 5.97
CA TYR A 177 -31.99 5.39 4.92
C TYR A 177 -32.60 6.59 4.18
N ALA A 178 -33.75 7.09 4.64
CA ALA A 178 -34.50 8.17 4.00
C ALA A 178 -34.68 7.94 2.49
N LEU A 179 -34.94 6.68 2.12
CA LEU A 179 -35.28 6.31 0.76
C LEU A 179 -36.76 6.62 0.59
N ASP A 180 -37.05 7.77 -0.04
CA ASP A 180 -38.42 8.11 -0.43
C ASP A 180 -38.93 7.03 -1.40
N THR A 181 -39.97 6.30 -0.98
CA THR A 181 -40.79 5.42 -1.84
C THR A 181 -41.75 6.22 -2.71
#